data_AF-A0AAU4DPB5-F1
#
_entry.id   AF-A0AAU4DPB5-F1
#
_cell.length_a   1.000
_cell.length_b   1.000
_cell.length_c   1.000
_cell.angle_alpha   90.00
_cell.angle_beta   90.00
_cell.angle_gamma   90.00
#
_symmetry.space_group_name_H-M   'P 1'
#
loop_
_entity.id
_entity.type
_entity.pdbx_description
1 polymer ?
#
loop_
_entity_poly.entity_id
_entity_poly.type
_entity_poly.pdbx_seq_one_letter_code
_entity_poly.pdbx_strand_id
1 'polypeptide(L)'
;MRVAPSAATIRRVIGLVCPGGLADLAGADPVGSDSIAVDGKAARGSRHDTSPRRPLLAATTGDGRTVTQLRVPDKTNEITCSAALLAPYDLTEVTVTADALHTQRAHVRFLVEEKKAHFVLVVKANQPELHRRLRSLPWKEVTKRRYDRETGHGRKETRVTRALTITDPGLNSPTPSRPHASCATAPTSRPAPSAARPSTRSPT
;
A
#
# COMPACT_ATOMS: atom_id res chain seq x y z
N MET A 1 -33.98 25.80 -15.57
CA MET A 1 -33.08 25.49 -14.43
C MET A 1 -32.37 24.19 -14.77
N ARG A 2 -31.02 24.16 -14.89
CA ARG A 2 -30.30 22.90 -15.16
C ARG A 2 -30.00 22.22 -13.82
N VAL A 3 -30.49 21.00 -13.63
CA VAL A 3 -30.21 20.18 -12.44
C VAL A 3 -29.08 19.22 -12.76
N ALA A 4 -28.07 19.15 -11.90
CA ALA A 4 -26.96 18.22 -12.08
C ALA A 4 -27.45 16.76 -11.95
N PRO A 5 -26.96 15.83 -12.78
CA PRO A 5 -27.30 14.41 -12.66
C PRO A 5 -26.77 13.83 -11.34
N SER A 6 -27.43 12.77 -10.86
CA SER A 6 -27.01 12.08 -9.64
C SER A 6 -25.64 11.41 -9.79
N ALA A 7 -24.93 11.18 -8.68
CA ALA A 7 -23.65 10.46 -8.69
C ALA A 7 -23.79 9.04 -9.28
N ALA A 8 -24.93 8.37 -9.07
CA ALA A 8 -25.22 7.07 -9.66
C ALA A 8 -25.35 7.15 -11.18
N THR A 9 -26.02 8.20 -11.69
CA THR A 9 -26.13 8.48 -13.13
C THR A 9 -24.75 8.73 -13.73
N ILE A 10 -23.93 9.56 -13.09
CA ILE A 10 -22.56 9.85 -13.53
C ILE A 10 -21.74 8.56 -13.60
N ARG A 11 -21.73 7.76 -12.52
CA ARG A 11 -20.98 6.49 -12.49
C ARG A 11 -21.46 5.51 -13.56
N ARG A 12 -22.77 5.41 -13.79
CA ARG A 12 -23.32 4.54 -14.84
C ARG A 12 -22.87 4.98 -16.22
N VAL A 13 -22.95 6.28 -16.52
CA VAL A 13 -22.51 6.81 -17.83
C VAL A 13 -21.01 6.59 -18.02
N ILE A 14 -20.20 6.85 -16.99
CA ILE A 14 -18.75 6.57 -17.05
C ILE A 14 -18.52 5.09 -17.31
N GLY A 15 -19.16 4.17 -16.58
CA GLY A 15 -18.97 2.73 -16.83
C GLY A 15 -19.47 2.24 -18.19
N LEU A 16 -20.36 2.98 -18.86
CA LEU A 16 -20.84 2.65 -20.21
C LEU A 16 -19.94 3.21 -21.31
N VAL A 17 -19.40 4.43 -21.12
CA VAL A 17 -18.60 5.14 -22.13
C VAL A 17 -17.11 4.81 -21.99
N CYS A 18 -16.67 4.53 -20.77
CA CYS A 18 -15.29 4.27 -20.37
C CYS A 18 -15.23 2.86 -19.76
N PRO A 19 -14.88 1.81 -20.54
CA PRO A 19 -14.87 0.43 -20.06
C PRO A 19 -13.89 0.19 -18.88
N GLY A 20 -12.75 0.88 -18.84
CA GLY A 20 -11.82 0.93 -17.69
C GLY A 20 -12.22 1.92 -16.59
N GLY A 21 -13.39 2.54 -16.74
CA GLY A 21 -14.04 3.39 -15.75
C GLY A 21 -13.30 4.71 -15.53
N LEU A 22 -12.93 4.96 -14.27
CA LEU A 22 -12.24 6.19 -13.90
C LEU A 22 -10.84 6.28 -14.54
N ALA A 23 -10.19 5.14 -14.75
CA ALA A 23 -8.85 5.08 -15.35
C ALA A 23 -8.86 5.66 -16.77
N ASP A 24 -9.75 5.16 -17.63
CA ASP A 24 -9.93 5.68 -18.99
C ASP A 24 -10.31 7.16 -18.99
N LEU A 25 -11.27 7.54 -18.14
CA LEU A 25 -11.75 8.92 -18.07
C LEU A 25 -10.64 9.89 -17.66
N ALA A 26 -9.75 9.47 -16.75
CA ALA A 26 -8.67 10.29 -16.23
C ALA A 26 -7.33 10.10 -16.97
N GLY A 27 -7.27 9.23 -17.98
CA GLY A 27 -6.00 8.86 -18.63
C GLY A 27 -5.00 8.26 -17.66
N ALA A 28 -5.49 7.43 -16.73
CA ALA A 28 -4.75 6.77 -15.65
C ALA A 28 -4.84 5.25 -15.75
N ASP A 29 -4.91 4.70 -16.97
CA ASP A 29 -4.81 3.26 -17.20
C ASP A 29 -3.46 2.76 -16.63
N PRO A 30 -3.48 1.71 -15.79
CA PRO A 30 -2.25 1.15 -15.22
C PRO A 30 -1.35 0.44 -16.23
N VAL A 31 -1.84 0.09 -17.43
CA VAL A 31 -1.03 -0.56 -18.46
C VAL A 31 0.18 0.29 -18.81
N GLY A 32 1.37 -0.29 -18.70
CA GLY A 32 2.64 0.41 -18.95
C GLY A 32 3.08 1.34 -17.81
N SER A 33 2.36 1.39 -16.68
CA SER A 33 2.83 2.09 -15.47
C SER A 33 3.89 1.26 -14.74
N ASP A 34 4.92 1.92 -14.20
CA ASP A 34 5.95 1.24 -13.41
C ASP A 34 5.38 0.60 -12.13
N SER A 35 4.45 1.31 -11.48
CA SER A 35 3.91 0.87 -10.19
C SER A 35 2.52 1.44 -9.87
N ILE A 36 1.82 0.70 -9.02
CA ILE A 36 0.54 1.09 -8.41
C ILE A 36 0.62 0.90 -6.91
N ALA A 37 0.14 1.87 -6.14
CA ALA A 37 -0.12 1.75 -4.73
C ALA A 37 -1.60 1.47 -4.47
N VAL A 38 -1.88 0.43 -3.67
CA VAL A 38 -3.19 0.13 -3.12
C VAL A 38 -3.21 0.55 -1.66
N ASP A 39 -4.06 1.51 -1.31
CA ASP A 39 -4.15 2.05 0.04
C ASP A 39 -5.58 2.29 0.51
N GLY A 40 -5.83 1.94 1.76
CA GLY A 40 -7.07 2.20 2.48
C GLY A 40 -7.13 3.66 2.94
N LYS A 41 -7.95 4.46 2.28
CA LYS A 41 -8.29 5.81 2.72
C LYS A 41 -9.63 5.80 3.45
N ALA A 42 -9.89 6.85 4.20
CA ALA A 42 -11.27 7.15 4.57
C ALA A 42 -11.68 8.49 4.01
N ALA A 43 -12.89 8.51 3.47
CA ALA A 43 -13.51 9.73 3.02
C ALA A 43 -13.58 10.74 4.18
N ARG A 44 -12.92 11.89 4.00
CA ARG A 44 -12.98 13.00 4.95
C ARG A 44 -14.43 13.45 5.12
N GLY A 45 -14.87 13.67 6.36
CA GLY A 45 -16.25 14.07 6.67
C GLY A 45 -17.30 12.95 6.54
N SER A 46 -16.91 11.70 6.26
CA SER A 46 -17.87 10.59 6.13
C SER A 46 -18.41 10.04 7.45
N ARG A 47 -17.88 10.49 8.58
CA ARG A 47 -18.43 10.17 9.90
C ARG A 47 -19.53 11.19 10.22
N HIS A 48 -20.73 10.70 10.40
CA HIS A 48 -21.87 11.48 10.93
C HIS A 48 -22.46 10.69 12.10
N ASP A 49 -23.22 11.36 12.95
CA ASP A 49 -23.72 10.84 14.25
C ASP A 49 -24.30 9.42 14.19
N THR A 50 -24.96 9.07 13.07
CA THR A 50 -25.61 7.78 12.82
C THR A 50 -24.94 6.94 11.72
N SER A 51 -23.87 7.43 11.08
CA SER A 51 -23.23 6.78 9.94
C SER A 51 -21.76 6.46 10.22
N PRO A 52 -21.36 5.17 10.18
CA PRO A 52 -19.98 4.78 10.36
C PRO A 52 -19.11 5.38 9.24
N ARG A 53 -17.82 5.57 9.58
CA ARG A 53 -16.78 6.01 8.64
C ARG A 53 -16.88 5.15 7.37
N ARG A 54 -16.79 5.76 6.19
CA ARG A 54 -16.79 5.02 4.92
C ARG A 54 -15.34 4.76 4.48
N PRO A 55 -14.80 3.55 4.72
CA PRO A 55 -13.50 3.17 4.16
C PRO A 55 -13.58 3.09 2.64
N LEU A 56 -12.57 3.64 1.98
CA LEU A 56 -12.36 3.62 0.54
C LEU A 56 -11.00 3.00 0.29
N LEU A 57 -10.95 2.00 -0.58
CA LEU A 57 -9.70 1.48 -1.10
C LEU A 57 -9.42 2.17 -2.43
N ALA A 58 -8.22 2.72 -2.59
CA ALA A 58 -7.81 3.41 -3.81
C ALA A 58 -6.60 2.71 -4.44
N ALA A 59 -6.57 2.68 -5.77
CA ALA A 59 -5.40 2.33 -6.56
C ALA A 59 -4.85 3.61 -7.19
N THR A 60 -3.56 3.87 -7.01
CA THR A 60 -2.91 5.10 -7.48
C THR A 60 -1.59 4.76 -8.16
N THR A 61 -1.32 5.33 -9.33
CA THR A 61 -0.04 5.16 -10.04
C THR A 61 1.12 5.82 -9.28
N GLY A 62 2.36 5.45 -9.63
CA GLY A 62 3.57 6.03 -9.03
C GLY A 62 3.70 7.56 -9.16
N ASP A 63 3.09 8.16 -10.19
CA ASP A 63 3.03 9.61 -10.41
C ASP A 63 1.83 10.30 -9.70
N GLY A 64 1.04 9.55 -8.94
CA GLY A 64 -0.01 10.08 -8.05
C GLY A 64 -1.41 10.14 -8.66
N ARG A 65 -1.65 9.57 -9.84
CA ARG A 65 -2.98 9.54 -10.46
C ARG A 65 -3.82 8.41 -9.89
N THR A 66 -5.08 8.69 -9.57
CA THR A 66 -6.00 7.66 -9.07
C THR A 66 -6.57 6.87 -10.25
N VAL A 67 -6.21 5.59 -10.33
CA VAL A 67 -6.73 4.64 -11.32
C VAL A 67 -8.21 4.35 -11.03
N THR A 68 -8.49 3.97 -9.79
CA THR A 68 -9.84 3.58 -9.36
C THR A 68 -9.99 3.62 -7.84
N GLN A 69 -11.24 3.62 -7.37
CA GLN A 69 -11.60 3.58 -5.97
C GLN A 69 -12.82 2.70 -5.72
N LEU A 70 -12.77 1.91 -4.65
CA LEU A 70 -13.86 1.03 -4.22
C LEU A 70 -14.21 1.31 -2.76
N ARG A 71 -15.50 1.49 -2.46
CA ARG A 71 -15.96 1.54 -1.06
C ARG A 71 -15.88 0.14 -0.48
N VAL A 72 -15.22 0.01 0.67
CA VAL A 72 -15.17 -1.24 1.42
C VAL A 72 -16.49 -1.37 2.19
N PRO A 73 -17.29 -2.44 1.98
CA PRO A 73 -18.52 -2.66 2.72
C PRO A 73 -18.26 -2.88 4.22
N ASP A 74 -19.23 -2.51 5.07
CA ASP A 74 -19.05 -2.49 6.52
C ASP A 74 -18.78 -3.88 7.15
N LYS A 75 -19.09 -4.97 6.43
CA LYS A 75 -18.87 -6.36 6.87
C LYS A 75 -17.72 -7.06 6.13
N THR A 76 -17.01 -6.36 5.25
CA THR A 76 -15.95 -6.92 4.40
C THR A 76 -14.60 -6.34 4.81
N ASN A 77 -13.52 -7.08 4.61
CA ASN A 77 -12.18 -6.58 4.85
C ASN A 77 -11.58 -5.93 3.58
N GLU A 78 -10.62 -5.02 3.77
CA GLU A 78 -9.95 -4.30 2.68
C GLU A 78 -9.18 -5.25 1.73
N ILE A 79 -8.75 -6.40 2.26
CA ILE A 79 -7.98 -7.41 1.54
C ILE A 79 -8.82 -8.08 0.44
N THR A 80 -10.07 -8.46 0.73
CA THR A 80 -10.98 -9.00 -0.29
C THR A 80 -11.34 -7.93 -1.32
N CYS A 81 -11.46 -6.68 -0.88
CA CYS A 81 -11.78 -5.57 -1.76
C CYS A 81 -10.62 -5.21 -2.72
N SER A 82 -9.37 -5.48 -2.35
CA SER A 82 -8.22 -5.17 -3.22
C SER A 82 -8.18 -6.03 -4.48
N ALA A 83 -8.49 -7.32 -4.38
CA ALA A 83 -8.60 -8.18 -5.56
C ALA A 83 -9.71 -7.68 -6.50
N ALA A 84 -10.88 -7.33 -5.96
CA ALA A 84 -11.99 -6.78 -6.75
C ALA A 84 -11.66 -5.42 -7.39
N LEU A 85 -10.90 -4.56 -6.68
CA LEU A 85 -10.44 -3.27 -7.20
C LEU A 85 -9.51 -3.44 -8.41
N LEU A 86 -8.63 -4.45 -8.38
CA LEU A 86 -7.62 -4.70 -9.41
C LEU A 86 -8.08 -5.67 -10.51
N ALA A 87 -9.16 -6.41 -10.30
CA ALA A 87 -9.66 -7.42 -11.24
C ALA A 87 -9.89 -6.90 -12.67
N PRO A 88 -10.39 -5.67 -12.91
CA PRO A 88 -10.64 -5.19 -14.28
C PRO A 88 -9.38 -4.81 -15.07
N TYR A 89 -8.25 -4.61 -14.40
CA TYR A 89 -7.05 -4.01 -15.01
C TYR A 89 -6.00 -5.07 -15.37
N ASP A 90 -5.31 -4.86 -16.49
CA ASP A 90 -4.09 -5.59 -16.80
C ASP A 90 -2.92 -4.97 -16.02
N LEU A 91 -2.23 -5.83 -15.27
CA LEU A 91 -1.13 -5.46 -14.37
C LEU A 91 0.14 -6.25 -14.70
N THR A 92 0.20 -6.84 -15.89
CA THR A 92 1.36 -7.60 -16.35
C THR A 92 2.62 -6.75 -16.27
N GLU A 93 3.64 -7.23 -15.56
CA GLU A 93 4.91 -6.54 -15.27
C GLU A 93 4.79 -5.23 -14.45
N VAL A 94 3.61 -4.88 -13.95
CA VAL A 94 3.40 -3.71 -13.08
C VAL A 94 3.75 -4.07 -11.63
N THR A 95 4.42 -3.17 -10.91
CA THR A 95 4.72 -3.36 -9.48
C THR A 95 3.60 -2.85 -8.57
N VAL A 96 2.92 -3.77 -7.87
CA VAL A 96 1.89 -3.41 -6.89
C VAL A 96 2.48 -3.25 -5.50
N THR A 97 2.26 -2.09 -4.89
CA THR A 97 2.63 -1.79 -3.51
C THR A 97 1.38 -1.70 -2.65
N ALA A 98 1.44 -2.24 -1.43
CA ALA A 98 0.34 -2.16 -0.50
C ALA A 98 0.82 -2.21 0.95
N ASP A 99 -0.08 -1.90 1.86
CA ASP A 99 0.21 -1.88 3.29
C ASP A 99 0.52 -3.27 3.86
N ALA A 100 0.87 -3.32 5.15
CA ALA A 100 1.24 -4.57 5.80
C ALA A 100 0.09 -5.57 6.00
N LEU A 101 -1.17 -5.10 6.01
CA LEU A 101 -2.34 -5.96 6.16
C LEU A 101 -2.57 -6.78 4.89
N HIS A 102 -2.15 -6.26 3.72
CA HIS A 102 -2.21 -6.96 2.44
C HIS A 102 -1.17 -8.06 2.25
N THR A 103 -0.23 -8.25 3.20
CA THR A 103 0.75 -9.35 3.20
C THR A 103 0.06 -10.69 3.53
N GLN A 104 -0.75 -11.18 2.58
CA GLN A 104 -1.52 -12.42 2.65
C GLN A 104 -1.19 -13.33 1.47
N ARG A 105 -1.12 -14.64 1.72
CA ARG A 105 -0.80 -15.64 0.68
C ARG A 105 -1.75 -15.55 -0.52
N ALA A 106 -3.05 -15.45 -0.26
CA ALA A 106 -4.07 -15.37 -1.32
C ALA A 106 -3.92 -14.09 -2.17
N HIS A 107 -3.60 -12.95 -1.54
CA HIS A 107 -3.41 -11.69 -2.26
C HIS A 107 -2.15 -11.72 -3.13
N VAL A 108 -1.03 -12.21 -2.59
CA VAL A 108 0.21 -12.39 -3.37
C VAL A 108 -0.01 -13.37 -4.53
N ARG A 109 -0.74 -14.46 -4.30
CA ARG A 109 -1.07 -15.44 -5.33
C ARG A 109 -1.87 -14.80 -6.47
N PHE A 110 -2.91 -14.04 -6.15
CA PHE A 110 -3.68 -13.28 -7.14
C PHE A 110 -2.78 -12.35 -7.97
N LEU A 111 -1.89 -11.59 -7.32
CA LEU A 111 -0.98 -10.67 -8.02
C LEU A 111 -0.02 -11.39 -8.97
N VAL A 112 0.60 -12.50 -8.53
CA VAL A 112 1.63 -13.20 -9.31
C VAL A 112 1.02 -14.15 -10.34
N GLU A 113 0.08 -14.99 -9.93
CA GLU A 113 -0.44 -16.07 -10.76
C GLU A 113 -1.50 -15.58 -11.74
N GLU A 114 -2.45 -14.77 -11.28
CA GLU A 114 -3.56 -14.28 -12.11
C GLU A 114 -3.19 -13.00 -12.85
N LYS A 115 -2.53 -12.06 -12.19
CA LYS A 115 -2.22 -10.73 -12.74
C LYS A 115 -0.85 -10.59 -13.38
N LYS A 116 0.05 -11.57 -13.21
CA LYS A 116 1.45 -11.51 -13.68
C LYS A 116 2.18 -10.24 -13.25
N ALA A 117 1.78 -9.68 -12.10
CA ALA A 117 2.32 -8.47 -11.53
C ALA A 117 3.50 -8.76 -10.58
N HIS A 118 4.33 -7.73 -10.34
CA HIS A 118 5.29 -7.72 -9.25
C HIS A 118 4.65 -7.14 -7.98
N PHE A 119 5.25 -7.38 -6.81
CA PHE A 119 4.73 -6.82 -5.56
C PHE A 119 5.83 -6.35 -4.61
N VAL A 120 5.53 -5.29 -3.86
CA VAL A 120 6.31 -4.84 -2.71
C VAL A 120 5.36 -4.67 -1.53
N LEU A 121 5.42 -5.60 -0.58
CA LEU A 121 4.54 -5.64 0.58
C LEU A 121 5.34 -5.51 1.87
N VAL A 122 4.76 -4.84 2.86
CA VAL A 122 5.42 -4.63 4.15
C VAL A 122 5.14 -5.82 5.07
N VAL A 123 6.17 -6.54 5.48
CA VAL A 123 6.03 -7.58 6.50
C VAL A 123 6.24 -6.98 7.88
N LYS A 124 5.23 -7.06 8.76
CA LYS A 124 5.32 -6.66 10.17
C LYS A 124 5.13 -7.87 11.08
N ALA A 125 4.91 -7.60 12.37
CA ALA A 125 4.63 -8.62 13.38
C ALA A 125 3.33 -9.42 13.14
N ASN A 126 2.46 -9.00 12.21
CA ASN A 126 1.29 -9.76 11.78
C ASN A 126 1.65 -11.08 11.07
N GLN A 127 2.89 -11.22 10.60
CA GLN A 127 3.45 -12.48 10.06
C GLN A 127 4.71 -12.84 10.86
N PRO A 128 4.58 -13.29 12.11
CA PRO A 128 5.69 -13.32 13.08
C PRO A 128 6.85 -14.22 12.63
N GLU A 129 6.55 -15.37 12.04
CA GLU A 129 7.58 -16.27 11.54
C GLU A 129 8.31 -15.71 10.32
N LEU A 130 7.57 -15.20 9.32
CA LEU A 130 8.16 -14.56 8.14
C LEU A 130 9.01 -13.35 8.54
N HIS A 131 8.49 -12.53 9.44
CA HIS A 131 9.21 -11.36 9.96
C HIS A 131 10.49 -11.76 10.72
N ARG A 132 10.47 -12.86 11.48
CA ARG A 132 11.69 -13.40 12.12
C ARG A 132 12.71 -13.88 11.09
N ARG A 133 12.28 -14.66 10.09
CA ARG A 133 13.15 -15.17 9.02
C ARG A 133 13.75 -14.04 8.17
N LEU A 134 12.96 -13.02 7.85
CA LEU A 134 13.46 -11.85 7.13
C LEU A 134 14.48 -11.07 7.96
N ARG A 135 14.29 -10.92 9.27
CA ARG A 135 15.26 -10.23 10.14
C ARG A 135 16.58 -10.99 10.33
N SER A 136 16.59 -12.31 10.16
CA SER A 136 17.82 -13.12 10.24
C SER A 136 18.67 -13.08 8.97
N LEU A 137 18.20 -12.45 7.89
CA LEU A 137 19.00 -12.26 6.68
C LEU A 137 20.23 -11.36 6.98
N PRO A 138 21.33 -11.49 6.21
CA PRO A 138 22.59 -10.77 6.44
C PRO A 138 22.53 -9.29 6.05
N TRP A 139 21.54 -8.53 6.56
CA TRP A 139 21.31 -7.13 6.21
C TRP A 139 22.49 -6.20 6.47
N LYS A 140 23.42 -6.57 7.37
CA LYS A 140 24.62 -5.79 7.65
C LYS A 140 25.59 -5.78 6.47
N GLU A 141 25.64 -6.87 5.72
CA GLU A 141 26.50 -7.05 4.54
C GLU A 141 25.87 -6.45 3.27
N VAL A 142 24.56 -6.21 3.30
CA VAL A 142 23.84 -5.60 2.17
C VAL A 142 24.07 -4.10 2.10
N THR A 143 24.56 -3.65 0.94
CA THR A 143 24.74 -2.24 0.60
C THR A 143 23.44 -1.47 0.80
N LYS A 144 23.51 -0.37 1.54
CA LYS A 144 22.40 0.57 1.70
C LYS A 144 22.19 1.27 0.35
N ARG A 145 21.04 1.05 -0.28
CA ARG A 145 20.67 1.69 -1.56
C ARG A 145 20.16 3.11 -1.34
N ARG A 146 19.47 3.34 -0.24
CA ARG A 146 18.97 4.66 0.14
C ARG A 146 19.08 4.85 1.65
N TYR A 147 19.40 6.08 2.05
CA TYR A 147 19.48 6.49 3.45
C TYR A 147 18.96 7.91 3.56
N ASP A 148 17.75 8.07 4.11
CA ASP A 148 17.15 9.38 4.37
C ASP A 148 17.01 9.58 5.86
N ARG A 149 17.30 10.79 6.33
CA ARG A 149 17.10 11.20 7.71
C ARG A 149 16.33 12.50 7.73
N GLU A 150 15.12 12.45 8.27
CA GLU A 150 14.21 13.59 8.35
C GLU A 150 13.90 13.90 9.80
N THR A 151 13.73 15.18 10.11
CA THR A 151 13.18 15.62 11.38
C THR A 151 12.01 16.55 11.07
N GLY A 152 10.82 16.16 11.51
CA GLY A 152 9.58 16.88 11.19
C GLY A 152 8.44 16.43 12.11
N HIS A 153 7.53 17.34 12.44
CA HIS A 153 6.37 17.07 13.31
C HIS A 153 6.72 16.37 14.64
N GLY A 154 7.85 16.77 15.26
CA GLY A 154 8.31 16.19 16.53
C GLY A 154 8.91 14.78 16.42
N ARG A 155 9.11 14.25 15.21
CA ARG A 155 9.67 12.92 14.96
C ARG A 155 11.01 13.02 14.25
N LYS A 156 11.94 12.13 14.63
CA LYS A 156 13.17 11.87 13.90
C LYS A 156 12.97 10.56 13.16
N GLU A 157 12.89 10.62 11.84
CA GLU A 157 12.70 9.45 11.00
C GLU A 157 14.00 9.11 10.26
N THR A 158 14.33 7.83 10.21
CA THR A 158 15.44 7.34 9.39
C THR A 158 14.91 6.21 8.53
N ARG A 159 14.96 6.40 7.21
CA ARG A 159 14.53 5.41 6.22
C ARG A 159 15.77 4.86 5.55
N VAL A 160 15.93 3.54 5.61
CA VAL A 160 17.04 2.84 4.96
C VAL A 160 16.46 1.78 4.04
N THR A 161 16.82 1.85 2.77
CA THR A 161 16.43 0.84 1.79
C THR A 161 17.62 -0.06 1.50
N ARG A 162 17.38 -1.35 1.64
CA ARG A 162 18.31 -2.43 1.28
C ARG A 162 17.53 -3.43 0.43
N ALA A 163 18.18 -4.01 -0.56
CA ALA A 163 17.59 -5.02 -1.43
C ALA A 163 18.51 -6.24 -1.44
N LEU A 164 17.93 -7.41 -1.22
CA LEU A 164 18.61 -8.68 -1.28
C LEU A 164 17.84 -9.59 -2.24
N THR A 165 18.55 -10.20 -3.19
CA THR A 165 17.97 -11.24 -4.04
C THR A 165 18.10 -12.57 -3.31
N ILE A 166 16.98 -13.29 -3.18
CA ILE A 166 16.95 -14.61 -2.55
C ILE A 166 16.54 -15.62 -3.61
N THR A 167 17.49 -16.46 -4.04
CA THR A 167 17.31 -17.36 -5.19
C THR A 167 16.73 -18.71 -4.81
N ASP A 168 16.95 -19.17 -3.58
CA ASP A 168 16.30 -20.36 -3.02
C ASP A 168 15.93 -20.11 -1.54
N PRO A 169 14.73 -19.57 -1.30
CA PRO A 169 14.28 -19.42 0.05
C PRO A 169 13.65 -20.76 0.48
N GLY A 170 14.31 -21.50 1.37
CA GLY A 170 13.59 -22.39 2.31
C GLY A 170 12.57 -21.65 3.21
N LEU A 171 12.26 -20.38 2.91
CA LEU A 171 11.01 -19.76 3.30
C LEU A 171 9.90 -20.42 2.49
N ASN A 172 8.89 -20.93 3.17
CA ASN A 172 7.63 -21.39 2.58
C ASN A 172 6.90 -20.20 1.93
N SER A 173 7.50 -19.71 0.85
CA SER A 173 7.07 -18.61 0.03
C SER A 173 5.72 -19.02 -0.55
N PRO A 174 4.73 -18.13 -0.61
CA PRO A 174 3.41 -18.50 -1.08
C PRO A 174 3.31 -18.91 -2.57
N THR A 175 4.40 -18.95 -3.33
CA THR A 175 4.40 -19.17 -4.78
C THR A 175 5.54 -20.11 -5.24
N PRO A 176 5.33 -20.96 -6.26
CA PRO A 176 6.39 -21.69 -6.94
C PRO A 176 7.01 -20.86 -8.09
N SER A 177 8.34 -20.95 -8.22
CA SER A 177 9.16 -20.75 -9.44
C SER A 177 9.08 -19.43 -10.24
N ARG A 178 9.28 -18.27 -9.61
CA ARG A 178 9.84 -17.07 -10.28
C ARG A 178 10.83 -16.38 -9.33
N PRO A 179 11.99 -15.87 -9.79
CA PRO A 179 12.97 -15.20 -8.94
C PRO A 179 12.43 -13.82 -8.55
N HIS A 180 11.51 -13.77 -7.60
CA HIS A 180 11.01 -12.51 -7.09
C HIS A 180 12.03 -11.95 -6.10
N ALA A 181 12.62 -10.80 -6.46
CA ALA A 181 13.40 -10.00 -5.53
C ALA A 181 12.51 -9.61 -4.35
N SER A 182 12.71 -10.26 -3.20
CA SER A 182 12.06 -9.86 -1.96
C SER A 182 12.75 -8.59 -1.45
N CYS A 183 12.23 -7.43 -1.86
CA CYS A 183 12.68 -6.15 -1.33
C CYS A 183 12.03 -5.93 0.03
N ALA A 184 12.71 -6.35 1.11
CA ALA A 184 12.29 -6.00 2.46
C ALA A 184 12.88 -4.65 2.87
N THR A 185 12.04 -3.62 2.87
CA THR A 185 12.40 -2.30 3.38
C THR A 185 12.03 -2.23 4.86
N ALA A 186 13.01 -2.00 5.74
CA ALA A 186 12.76 -1.81 7.17
C ALA A 186 12.89 -0.32 7.54
N PRO A 187 11.80 0.47 7.56
CA PRO A 187 11.84 1.81 8.12
C PRO A 187 12.03 1.72 9.65
N THR A 188 12.99 2.48 10.19
CA THR A 188 13.18 2.57 11.65
C THR A 188 12.82 3.99 12.08
N SER A 189 11.64 4.17 12.66
CA SER A 189 11.25 5.45 13.27
C SER A 189 11.44 5.37 14.79
N ARG A 190 12.14 6.35 15.38
CA ARG A 190 12.24 6.50 16.84
C ARG A 190 11.68 7.86 17.24
N PRO A 191 10.90 7.97 18.33
CA PRO A 191 10.56 9.27 18.89
C PRO A 191 11.85 10.03 19.23
N ALA A 192 11.87 11.34 18.99
CA ALA A 192 12.98 12.17 19.44
C ALA A 192 13.09 12.07 20.97
N PRO A 193 14.30 12.00 21.55
CA PRO A 193 14.44 12.08 23.01
C PRO A 193 13.76 13.36 23.48
N SER A 194 12.85 13.23 24.43
CA SER A 194 12.22 14.37 25.09
C SER A 194 13.34 15.19 25.74
N ALA A 195 13.46 16.46 25.36
CA ALA A 195 14.34 17.37 26.08
C ALA A 195 13.82 17.46 27.52
N ALA A 196 14.62 17.00 28.48
CA ALA A 196 14.29 17.13 29.89
C ALA A 196 14.00 18.61 30.18
N ARG A 197 12.78 18.88 30.66
CA ARG A 197 12.34 20.22 31.05
C ARG A 197 13.18 20.62 32.28
N PRO A 198 13.93 21.74 32.27
CA PRO A 198 14.68 22.15 33.45
C PRO A 198 13.70 22.43 34.59
N SER A 199 13.95 21.80 35.75
CA SER A 199 13.16 22.01 36.95
C SER A 199 13.40 23.44 37.46
N THR A 200 12.41 24.31 37.33
CA THR A 200 12.40 25.60 38.03
C THR A 200 12.13 25.33 39.51
N ARG A 201 13.17 25.23 40.32
CA ARG A 201 13.07 25.44 41.77
C ARG A 201 13.15 26.95 42.02
N SER A 202 12.07 27.52 42.54
CA SER A 202 12.04 28.89 43.07
C SER A 202 12.83 28.93 44.38
N PRO A 203 13.73 29.91 44.60
CA PRO A 203 14.25 30.18 45.94
C PRO A 203 13.23 30.99 46.75
N THR A 204 13.11 30.63 48.02
CA THR A 204 12.44 31.38 49.09
C THR A 204 13.11 32.71 49.37
#